data_AF-A0A562RDV3-F1
#
_entry.id   AF-A0A562RDV3-F1
#
_cell.length_a   1.000
_cell.length_b   1.000
_cell.length_c   1.000
_cell.angle_alpha   90.00
_cell.angle_beta   90.00
_cell.angle_gamma   90.00
#
_symmetry.space_group_name_H-M   'P 1'
#
loop_
_entity.id
_entity.type
_entity.pdbx_description
1 polymer ?
#
loop_
_entity_poly.entity_id
_entity_poly.type
_entity_poly.pdbx_seq_one_letter_code
_entity_poly.pdbx_strand_id
1 'polypeptide(L)'
;MSAAKIKVSLAEGSDPGGKKKKVSTEMDPAESFQALAMEWYEKVHATQVVEAHAVRNLSRLKKMVFPYVGEHRPNEITPPMVLDLLLKICDTGHIETAHRAKSVMSLVFRYGISLGRAERDPTRDLSGMLPAPHFHAYYAEHRATVDISTCEILDGSLPKIQKKQVLAWAEIHQEALIVPLPRLWCFW
;
A
#
# COMPACT_ATOMS: atom_id res chain seq x y z
N MET A 1 72.92 2.81 1.41
CA MET A 1 71.56 2.22 1.40
C MET A 1 71.08 2.19 2.84
N SER A 2 70.53 3.30 3.36
CA SER A 2 69.12 3.74 3.31
C SER A 2 68.16 2.77 4.01
N ALA A 3 67.75 3.12 5.23
CA ALA A 3 66.47 2.75 5.82
C ALA A 3 66.09 3.85 6.83
N ALA A 4 65.40 4.87 6.34
CA ALA A 4 64.89 5.97 7.15
C ALA A 4 63.68 5.51 7.98
N LYS A 5 63.72 5.78 9.28
CA LYS A 5 62.59 5.69 10.21
C LYS A 5 61.52 6.70 9.80
N ILE A 6 60.28 6.26 9.63
CA ILE A 6 59.11 7.15 9.60
C ILE A 6 58.23 6.78 10.79
N LYS A 7 58.19 7.67 11.78
CA LYS A 7 57.16 7.70 12.82
C LYS A 7 55.98 8.45 12.23
N VAL A 8 54.83 7.78 12.07
CA VAL A 8 53.55 8.45 11.81
C VAL A 8 52.73 8.39 13.08
N SER A 9 52.34 9.58 13.56
CA SER A 9 51.42 9.81 14.66
C SER A 9 50.24 10.63 14.15
N LEU A 10 49.06 10.36 14.73
CA LEU A 10 47.76 11.04 14.58
C LEU A 10 46.97 10.78 13.28
N ALA A 11 45.85 10.06 13.44
CA ALA A 11 44.53 10.69 13.36
C ALA A 11 43.50 9.77 14.04
N GLU A 12 42.91 10.26 15.13
CA GLU A 12 41.67 9.73 15.68
C GLU A 12 40.60 9.76 14.59
N GLY A 13 40.10 8.59 14.20
CA GLY A 13 38.86 8.47 13.45
C GLY A 13 37.71 8.93 14.32
N SER A 14 37.44 10.23 14.31
CA SER A 14 36.19 10.81 14.79
C SER A 14 35.04 10.18 14.02
N ASP A 15 34.31 9.32 14.72
CA ASP A 15 33.04 8.75 14.30
C ASP A 15 32.08 9.92 13.97
N PRO A 16 31.53 10.04 12.75
CA PRO A 16 30.59 11.10 12.45
C PRO A 16 29.26 10.75 13.12
N GLY A 17 29.11 11.26 14.34
CA GLY A 17 27.91 11.12 15.15
C GLY A 17 26.65 11.51 14.38
N GLY A 18 25.80 10.52 14.09
CA GLY A 18 24.41 10.73 13.76
C GLY A 18 23.73 11.38 14.96
N LYS A 19 23.56 12.70 14.92
CA LYS A 19 22.77 13.46 15.90
C LYS A 19 21.34 12.90 15.90
N LYS A 20 21.05 11.97 16.81
CA LYS A 20 19.67 11.62 17.16
C LYS A 20 19.01 12.89 17.67
N LYS A 21 18.23 13.56 16.82
CA LYS A 21 17.36 14.66 17.25
C LYS A 21 16.51 14.11 18.39
N LYS A 22 16.63 14.73 19.57
CA LYS A 22 15.73 14.48 20.69
C LYS A 22 14.32 14.80 20.19
N VAL A 23 13.55 13.77 19.91
CA VAL A 23 12.13 13.87 19.58
C VAL A 23 11.45 14.48 20.81
N SER A 24 10.87 15.66 20.65
CA SER A 24 10.01 16.28 21.65
C SER A 24 8.90 15.27 22.02
N THR A 25 8.73 15.02 23.33
CA THR A 25 7.77 14.05 23.86
C THR A 25 6.31 14.46 23.62
N GLU A 26 6.07 15.71 23.20
CA GLU A 26 4.77 16.19 22.74
C GLU A 26 4.73 16.18 21.21
N MET A 27 3.79 15.41 20.66
CA MET A 27 3.56 15.27 19.23
C MET A 27 2.54 16.31 18.79
N ASP A 28 2.93 17.23 17.90
CA ASP A 28 2.01 18.17 17.29
C ASP A 28 1.04 17.40 16.37
N PRO A 29 -0.30 17.49 16.56
CA PRO A 29 -1.28 16.86 15.68
C PRO A 29 -1.08 17.22 14.19
N ALA A 30 -0.50 18.39 13.90
CA ALA A 30 -0.17 18.83 12.54
C ALA A 30 0.92 17.96 11.88
N GLU A 31 1.70 17.21 12.66
CA GLU A 31 2.75 16.31 12.18
C GLU A 31 2.29 14.85 11.99
N SER A 32 1.03 14.56 12.29
CA SER A 32 0.44 13.21 12.12
C SER A 32 0.36 12.79 10.65
N PHE A 33 0.30 11.48 10.42
CA PHE A 33 0.06 10.91 9.09
C PHE A 33 -1.30 11.34 8.53
N GLN A 34 -2.31 11.47 9.37
CA GLN A 34 -3.62 12.00 8.98
C GLN A 34 -3.51 13.43 8.48
N ALA A 35 -2.80 14.31 9.19
CA ALA A 35 -2.60 15.69 8.75
C ALA A 35 -1.86 15.75 7.40
N LEU A 36 -0.80 14.94 7.24
CA LEU A 36 -0.08 14.81 5.98
C LEU A 36 -0.98 14.31 4.83
N ALA A 37 -1.84 13.34 5.09
CA ALA A 37 -2.76 12.78 4.11
C ALA A 37 -3.86 13.77 3.69
N MET A 38 -4.37 14.58 4.62
CA MET A 38 -5.33 15.65 4.33
C MET A 38 -4.68 16.74 3.49
N GLU A 39 -3.46 17.16 3.82
CA GLU A 39 -2.70 18.13 3.03
C GLU A 39 -2.41 17.62 1.61
N TRP A 40 -1.95 16.37 1.48
CA TRP A 40 -1.76 15.71 0.18
C TRP A 40 -3.04 15.72 -0.66
N TYR A 41 -4.18 15.41 -0.03
CA TYR A 41 -5.46 15.38 -0.70
C TYR A 41 -5.80 16.76 -1.28
N GLU A 42 -5.73 17.80 -0.47
CA GLU A 42 -6.12 19.17 -0.86
C GLU A 42 -5.17 19.76 -1.90
N LYS A 43 -3.85 19.61 -1.70
CA LYS A 43 -2.85 20.27 -2.55
C LYS A 43 -2.55 19.52 -3.84
N VAL A 44 -2.67 18.20 -3.84
CA VAL A 44 -2.19 17.36 -4.94
C VAL A 44 -3.33 16.53 -5.52
N HIS A 45 -3.99 15.71 -4.70
CA HIS A 45 -4.86 14.68 -5.27
C HIS A 45 -6.16 15.24 -5.84
N ALA A 46 -6.81 16.17 -5.13
CA ALA A 46 -8.07 16.78 -5.55
C ALA A 46 -7.96 17.58 -6.86
N THR A 47 -6.76 18.05 -7.21
CA THR A 47 -6.51 18.84 -8.44
C THR A 47 -6.05 17.97 -9.61
N GLN A 48 -5.42 16.82 -9.35
CA GLN A 48 -4.83 15.97 -10.40
C GLN A 48 -5.76 14.89 -10.95
N VAL A 49 -6.82 14.52 -10.21
CA VAL A 49 -7.76 13.48 -10.65
C VAL A 49 -9.19 13.99 -10.60
N VAL A 50 -10.10 13.27 -11.27
CA VAL A 50 -11.53 13.58 -11.22
C VAL A 50 -12.04 13.53 -9.77
N GLU A 51 -12.87 14.50 -9.39
CA GLU A 51 -13.32 14.73 -8.01
C GLU A 51 -13.86 13.45 -7.34
N ALA A 52 -14.71 12.70 -8.05
CA ALA A 52 -15.27 11.46 -7.54
C ALA A 52 -14.20 10.41 -7.18
N HIS A 53 -13.06 10.38 -7.89
CA HIS A 53 -11.94 9.51 -7.58
C HIS A 53 -11.18 9.98 -6.35
N ALA A 54 -10.92 11.30 -6.26
CA ALA A 54 -10.27 11.90 -5.10
C ALA A 54 -11.08 11.62 -3.82
N VAL A 55 -12.38 11.95 -3.83
CA VAL A 55 -13.28 11.75 -2.68
C VAL A 55 -13.33 10.29 -2.24
N ARG A 56 -13.34 9.35 -3.20
CA ARG A 56 -13.27 7.90 -2.88
C ARG A 56 -11.97 7.54 -2.17
N ASN A 57 -10.84 8.05 -2.64
CA ASN A 57 -9.54 7.77 -2.02
C ASN A 57 -9.44 8.37 -0.61
N LEU A 58 -9.94 9.60 -0.41
CA LEU A 58 -10.02 10.21 0.92
C LEU A 58 -10.94 9.43 1.86
N SER A 59 -12.12 9.01 1.38
CA SER A 59 -13.06 8.20 2.17
C SER A 59 -12.41 6.88 2.61
N ARG A 60 -11.61 6.26 1.75
CA ARG A 60 -10.86 5.04 2.08
C ARG A 60 -9.83 5.29 3.19
N LEU A 61 -9.04 6.36 3.09
CA LEU A 61 -8.10 6.74 4.14
C LEU A 61 -8.81 6.96 5.48
N LYS A 62 -9.89 7.75 5.48
CA LYS A 62 -10.68 8.07 6.69
C LYS A 62 -11.27 6.85 7.37
N LYS A 63 -11.82 5.90 6.58
CA LYS A 63 -12.52 4.73 7.13
C LYS A 63 -11.60 3.58 7.49
N MET A 64 -10.57 3.35 6.67
CA MET A 64 -9.77 2.12 6.73
C MET A 64 -8.37 2.33 7.28
N VAL A 65 -7.83 3.55 7.23
CA VAL A 65 -6.42 3.82 7.56
C VAL A 65 -6.28 4.65 8.84
N PHE A 66 -6.94 5.81 8.90
CA PHE A 66 -6.80 6.74 10.03
C PHE A 66 -7.14 6.16 11.40
N PRO A 67 -8.16 5.28 11.57
CA PRO A 67 -8.46 4.70 12.88
C PRO A 67 -7.33 3.88 13.51
N TYR A 68 -6.33 3.48 12.73
CA TYR A 68 -5.24 2.63 13.19
C TYR A 68 -3.89 3.33 13.20
N VAL A 69 -3.59 4.13 12.18
CA VAL A 69 -2.27 4.77 12.00
C VAL A 69 -2.33 6.28 11.80
N GLY A 70 -3.53 6.88 11.83
CA GLY A 70 -3.74 8.29 11.48
C GLY A 70 -3.01 9.26 12.41
N GLU A 71 -3.01 8.98 13.71
CA GLU A 71 -2.40 9.85 14.72
C GLU A 71 -0.87 9.72 14.76
N HIS A 72 -0.28 8.62 14.29
CA HIS A 72 1.17 8.40 14.33
C HIS A 72 1.92 9.37 13.42
N ARG A 73 3.17 9.68 13.78
CA ARG A 73 4.08 10.37 12.85
C ARG A 73 4.39 9.44 11.67
N PRO A 74 4.59 9.97 10.45
CA PRO A 74 4.92 9.13 9.30
C PRO A 74 6.12 8.19 9.53
N ASN A 75 7.15 8.65 10.26
CA ASN A 75 8.35 7.85 10.56
C ASN A 75 8.16 6.80 11.67
N GLU A 76 7.06 6.87 12.42
CA GLU A 76 6.71 5.87 13.44
C GLU A 76 5.85 4.74 12.87
N ILE A 77 5.29 4.93 11.68
CA ILE A 77 4.46 3.91 11.02
C ILE A 77 5.37 2.83 10.42
N THR A 78 5.32 1.64 11.01
CA THR A 78 6.17 0.52 10.61
C THR A 78 5.47 -0.41 9.60
N PRO A 79 6.22 -1.16 8.77
CA PRO A 79 5.61 -2.14 7.85
C PRO A 79 4.69 -3.17 8.54
N PRO A 80 5.01 -3.72 9.73
CA PRO A 80 4.10 -4.62 10.44
C PRO A 80 2.77 -3.96 10.85
N MET A 81 2.77 -2.69 11.28
CA MET A 81 1.53 -1.97 11.60
C MET A 81 0.64 -1.81 10.36
N VAL A 82 1.26 -1.47 9.22
CA VAL A 82 0.54 -1.35 7.95
C VAL A 82 0.02 -2.72 7.51
N LEU A 83 0.82 -3.78 7.63
CA LEU A 83 0.39 -5.13 7.26
C LEU A 83 -0.79 -5.60 8.11
N ASP A 84 -0.72 -5.46 9.43
CA ASP A 84 -1.82 -5.81 10.35
C ASP A 84 -3.12 -5.10 9.98
N LEU A 85 -3.04 -3.79 9.72
CA LEU A 85 -4.17 -3.00 9.23
C LEU A 85 -4.75 -3.55 7.92
N LEU A 86 -3.90 -3.84 6.94
CA LEU A 86 -4.35 -4.31 5.63
C LEU A 86 -4.97 -5.71 5.71
N LEU A 87 -4.42 -6.60 6.55
CA LEU A 87 -4.97 -7.92 6.80
C LEU A 87 -6.34 -7.85 7.47
N LYS A 88 -6.55 -6.94 8.42
CA LYS A 88 -7.89 -6.70 9.00
C LYS A 88 -8.93 -6.31 7.94
N ILE A 89 -8.54 -5.55 6.92
CA ILE A 89 -9.45 -5.24 5.80
C ILE A 89 -9.73 -6.51 4.97
N CYS A 90 -8.70 -7.31 4.67
CA CYS A 90 -8.85 -8.57 3.96
C CYS A 90 -9.77 -9.56 4.69
N ASP A 91 -9.67 -9.65 6.03
CA ASP A 91 -10.47 -10.55 6.86
C ASP A 91 -11.97 -10.25 6.79
N THR A 92 -12.35 -9.01 6.42
CA THR A 92 -13.75 -8.63 6.14
C THR A 92 -14.24 -9.01 4.74
N GLY A 93 -13.41 -9.69 3.94
CA GLY A 93 -13.68 -10.07 2.55
C GLY A 93 -13.34 -8.99 1.51
N HIS A 94 -12.79 -7.84 1.92
CA HIS A 94 -12.56 -6.69 1.03
C HIS A 94 -11.11 -6.60 0.53
N ILE A 95 -10.62 -7.67 -0.11
CA ILE A 95 -9.22 -7.80 -0.57
C ILE A 95 -8.81 -6.65 -1.51
N GLU A 96 -9.63 -6.33 -2.51
CA GLU A 96 -9.38 -5.19 -3.40
C GLU A 96 -9.27 -3.87 -2.63
N THR A 97 -10.11 -3.70 -1.62
CA THR A 97 -10.09 -2.48 -0.81
C THR A 97 -8.78 -2.36 -0.03
N ALA A 98 -8.22 -3.47 0.45
CA ALA A 98 -6.91 -3.48 1.10
C ALA A 98 -5.80 -3.08 0.12
N HIS A 99 -5.74 -3.68 -1.07
CA HIS A 99 -4.75 -3.30 -2.10
C HIS A 99 -4.86 -1.82 -2.50
N ARG A 100 -6.09 -1.31 -2.63
CA ARG A 100 -6.34 0.11 -2.90
C ARG A 100 -5.94 1.00 -1.73
N ALA A 101 -6.19 0.60 -0.48
CA ALA A 101 -5.76 1.34 0.70
C ALA A 101 -4.23 1.44 0.75
N LYS A 102 -3.52 0.32 0.56
CA LYS A 102 -2.06 0.28 0.45
C LYS A 102 -1.53 1.23 -0.64
N SER A 103 -2.15 1.21 -1.82
CA SER A 103 -1.77 2.08 -2.94
C SER A 103 -1.92 3.56 -2.62
N VAL A 104 -3.02 3.95 -1.96
CA VAL A 104 -3.26 5.34 -1.55
C VAL A 104 -2.31 5.75 -0.41
N MET A 105 -2.04 4.86 0.55
CA MET A 105 -1.02 5.11 1.59
C MET A 105 0.35 5.40 0.98
N SER A 106 0.77 4.60 -0.03
CA SER A 106 2.04 4.84 -0.75
C SER A 106 2.10 6.23 -1.41
N LEU A 107 0.99 6.74 -1.94
CA LEU A 107 0.93 8.09 -2.50
C LEU A 107 1.16 9.16 -1.42
N VAL A 108 0.52 9.00 -0.25
CA VAL A 108 0.71 9.91 0.89
C VAL A 108 2.16 9.86 1.40
N PHE A 109 2.75 8.68 1.55
CA PHE A 109 4.16 8.56 1.97
C PHE A 109 5.11 9.18 0.97
N ARG A 110 4.92 8.95 -0.33
CA ARG A 110 5.73 9.60 -1.38
C ARG A 110 5.62 11.12 -1.33
N TYR A 111 4.43 11.64 -1.06
CA TYR A 111 4.25 13.08 -0.83
C TYR A 111 5.01 13.56 0.42
N GLY A 112 4.89 12.86 1.55
CA GLY A 112 5.65 13.16 2.77
C GLY A 112 7.17 13.13 2.57
N ILE A 113 7.67 12.18 1.78
CA ILE A 113 9.09 12.08 1.41
C ILE A 113 9.52 13.31 0.62
N SER A 114 8.71 13.78 -0.34
CA SER A 114 9.02 14.98 -1.12
C SER A 114 9.13 16.26 -0.27
N LEU A 115 8.46 16.29 0.89
CA LEU A 115 8.50 17.38 1.85
C LEU A 115 9.55 17.19 2.96
N GLY A 116 10.24 16.05 3.01
CA GLY A 116 11.14 15.70 4.11
C GLY A 116 10.43 15.39 5.44
N ARG A 117 9.11 15.13 5.41
CA ARG A 117 8.28 14.77 6.58
C ARG A 117 8.16 13.25 6.79
N ALA A 118 8.60 12.47 5.82
CA ALA A 118 8.74 11.02 5.91
C ALA A 118 10.08 10.60 5.31
N GLU A 119 10.73 9.61 5.90
CA GLU A 119 12.02 9.10 5.41
C GLU A 119 11.85 7.94 4.43
N ARG A 120 10.81 7.12 4.62
CA ARG A 120 10.56 5.92 3.80
C ARG A 120 9.06 5.67 3.65
N ASP A 121 8.71 4.95 2.59
CA ASP A 121 7.37 4.42 2.37
C ASP A 121 7.30 2.97 2.90
N PRO A 122 6.68 2.72 4.07
CA PRO A 122 6.59 1.38 4.67
C PRO A 122 5.70 0.41 3.88
N THR A 123 4.92 0.90 2.91
CA THR A 123 4.03 0.05 2.11
C THR A 123 4.77 -0.73 1.02
N ARG A 124 5.97 -0.27 0.61
CA ARG A 124 6.72 -0.83 -0.53
C ARG A 124 7.14 -2.27 -0.32
N ASP A 125 7.53 -2.61 0.91
CA ASP A 125 8.01 -3.95 1.27
C ASP A 125 6.85 -4.96 1.46
N LEU A 126 5.60 -4.50 1.36
CA LEU A 126 4.41 -5.34 1.57
C LEU A 126 3.83 -5.90 0.26
N SER A 127 4.63 -5.96 -0.81
CA SER A 127 4.21 -6.59 -2.06
C SER A 127 4.11 -8.11 -1.88
N GLY A 128 3.03 -8.72 -2.38
CA GLY A 128 2.78 -10.16 -2.22
C GLY A 128 2.42 -10.62 -0.79
N MET A 129 2.33 -9.71 0.18
CA MET A 129 1.95 -10.03 1.56
C MET A 129 0.43 -10.06 1.78
N LEU A 130 -0.33 -9.48 0.85
CA LEU A 130 -1.80 -9.51 0.88
C LEU A 130 -2.31 -10.65 -0.01
N PRO A 131 -3.46 -11.27 0.35
CA PRO A 131 -4.16 -12.20 -0.54
C PRO A 131 -4.34 -11.60 -1.94
N ALA A 132 -4.23 -12.46 -2.96
CA ALA A 132 -4.41 -12.01 -4.33
C ALA A 132 -5.87 -11.62 -4.60
N PRO A 133 -6.10 -10.53 -5.36
CA PRO A 133 -7.37 -10.24 -6.02
C PRO A 133 -7.94 -11.47 -6.70
N HIS A 134 -9.16 -11.89 -6.36
CA HIS A 134 -9.78 -13.06 -6.98
C HIS A 134 -11.29 -12.91 -7.16
N PHE A 135 -11.84 -13.70 -8.07
CA PHE A 135 -13.29 -13.88 -8.23
C PHE A 135 -13.67 -15.36 -8.11
N HIS A 136 -14.94 -15.62 -7.84
CA HIS A 136 -15.46 -16.98 -7.80
C HIS A 136 -16.24 -17.30 -9.09
N ALA A 137 -15.95 -18.45 -9.68
CA ALA A 137 -16.67 -19.02 -10.80
C ALA A 137 -17.47 -20.23 -10.32
N TYR A 138 -18.73 -20.29 -10.72
CA TYR A 138 -19.66 -21.37 -10.38
C TYR A 138 -20.22 -21.99 -11.65
N TYR A 139 -20.23 -23.33 -11.73
CA TYR A 139 -20.85 -24.08 -12.81
C TYR A 139 -21.38 -25.41 -12.29
N ALA A 140 -22.71 -25.55 -12.23
CA ALA A 140 -23.37 -26.70 -11.60
C ALA A 140 -22.82 -26.92 -10.16
N GLU A 141 -22.28 -28.10 -9.86
CA GLU A 141 -21.65 -28.43 -8.58
C GLU A 141 -20.20 -27.93 -8.44
N HIS A 142 -19.61 -27.42 -9.53
CA HIS A 142 -18.23 -26.97 -9.55
C HIS A 142 -18.10 -25.52 -9.08
N ARG A 143 -17.14 -25.30 -8.18
CA ARG A 143 -16.70 -23.98 -7.73
C ARG A 143 -15.21 -23.86 -7.97
N ALA A 144 -14.78 -22.72 -8.48
CA ALA A 144 -13.38 -22.34 -8.53
C ALA A 144 -13.19 -20.89 -8.08
N THR A 145 -12.05 -20.64 -7.44
CA THR A 145 -11.56 -19.30 -7.12
C THR A 145 -10.44 -18.99 -8.09
N VAL A 146 -10.54 -17.87 -8.82
CA VAL A 146 -9.62 -17.49 -9.88
C VAL A 146 -8.93 -16.19 -9.50
N ASP A 147 -7.60 -16.19 -9.52
CA ASP A 147 -6.78 -14.99 -9.37
C ASP A 147 -7.01 -14.06 -10.56
N ILE A 148 -7.39 -12.81 -10.30
CA ILE A 148 -7.64 -11.81 -11.34
C ILE A 148 -6.34 -11.42 -12.07
N SER A 149 -5.21 -11.44 -11.37
CA SER A 149 -3.92 -10.98 -11.89
C SER A 149 -3.24 -12.03 -12.76
N THR A 150 -3.25 -13.29 -12.33
CA THR A 150 -2.58 -14.39 -13.05
C THR A 150 -3.52 -15.18 -13.95
N CYS A 151 -4.84 -15.03 -13.80
CA CYS A 151 -5.83 -15.87 -14.47
C CYS A 151 -5.58 -17.37 -14.20
N GLU A 152 -5.24 -17.71 -12.96
CA GLU A 152 -5.05 -19.09 -12.50
C GLU A 152 -6.08 -19.47 -11.44
N ILE A 153 -6.42 -20.76 -11.35
CA ILE A 153 -7.31 -21.26 -10.30
C ILE A 153 -6.49 -21.38 -9.01
N LEU A 154 -6.87 -20.60 -8.00
CA LEU A 154 -6.30 -20.65 -6.65
C LEU A 154 -6.87 -21.81 -5.82
N ASP A 155 -8.17 -22.08 -5.98
CA ASP A 155 -8.87 -23.12 -5.22
C ASP A 155 -10.05 -23.69 -6.04
N GLY A 156 -10.42 -24.94 -5.77
CA GLY A 156 -11.51 -25.64 -6.44
C GLY A 156 -11.18 -26.13 -7.86
N SER A 157 -12.22 -26.46 -8.63
CA SER A 157 -12.06 -26.99 -9.99
C SER A 157 -13.24 -26.66 -10.88
N LEU A 158 -12.99 -26.57 -12.19
CA LEU A 158 -14.00 -26.47 -13.23
C LEU A 158 -13.71 -27.54 -14.29
N PRO A 159 -14.73 -28.07 -14.98
CA PRO A 159 -14.50 -28.96 -16.11
C PRO A 159 -13.69 -28.24 -17.21
N LYS A 160 -12.94 -29.02 -18.00
CA LYS A 160 -11.87 -28.49 -18.88
C LYS A 160 -12.33 -27.38 -19.82
N ILE A 161 -13.54 -27.50 -20.38
CA ILE A 161 -14.11 -26.53 -21.33
C ILE A 161 -14.45 -25.22 -20.60
N GLN A 162 -15.16 -25.32 -19.48
CA GLN A 162 -15.57 -24.18 -18.66
C GLN A 162 -14.37 -23.48 -18.06
N LYS A 163 -13.36 -24.21 -17.58
CA LYS A 163 -12.08 -23.63 -17.16
C LYS A 163 -11.49 -22.77 -18.28
N LYS A 164 -11.39 -23.31 -19.50
CA LYS A 164 -10.84 -22.57 -20.65
C LYS A 164 -11.64 -21.30 -20.95
N GLN A 165 -12.96 -21.38 -20.91
CA GLN A 165 -13.83 -20.22 -21.15
C GLN A 165 -13.68 -19.15 -20.07
N VAL A 166 -13.70 -19.54 -18.80
CA VAL A 166 -13.56 -18.62 -17.66
C VAL A 166 -12.20 -17.93 -17.68
N LEU A 167 -11.11 -18.67 -17.92
CA LEU A 167 -9.77 -18.07 -17.97
C LEU A 167 -9.59 -17.13 -19.16
N ALA A 168 -10.09 -17.52 -20.35
CA ALA A 168 -10.05 -16.64 -21.52
C ALA A 168 -10.90 -15.38 -21.32
N TRP A 169 -12.06 -15.50 -20.65
CA TRP A 169 -12.88 -14.36 -20.30
C TRP A 169 -12.17 -13.44 -19.28
N ALA A 170 -11.53 -14.03 -18.27
CA ALA A 170 -10.79 -13.29 -17.25
C ALA A 170 -9.62 -12.50 -17.85
N GLU A 171 -8.87 -13.11 -18.76
CA GLU A 171 -7.75 -12.47 -19.47
C GLU A 171 -8.21 -11.25 -20.29
N ILE A 172 -9.36 -11.36 -20.98
CA ILE A 172 -9.93 -10.25 -21.76
C ILE A 172 -10.42 -9.11 -20.84
N HIS A 173 -10.99 -9.44 -19.68
CA HIS A 173 -11.65 -8.48 -18.79
C HIS A 173 -10.81 -8.10 -17.57
N GLN A 174 -9.53 -8.46 -17.56
CA GLN A 174 -8.64 -8.28 -16.41
C GLN A 174 -8.61 -6.84 -15.91
N GLU A 175 -8.50 -5.86 -16.81
CA GLU A 175 -8.55 -4.44 -16.44
C GLU A 175 -9.89 -4.04 -15.80
N ALA A 176 -11.01 -4.53 -16.35
CA ALA A 176 -12.34 -4.24 -15.84
C ALA A 176 -12.61 -4.89 -14.47
N LEU A 177 -12.00 -6.05 -14.20
CA LEU A 177 -12.07 -6.73 -12.90
C LEU A 177 -11.22 -6.04 -11.83
N ILE A 178 -10.08 -5.45 -12.23
CA ILE A 178 -9.19 -4.71 -11.33
C ILE A 178 -9.77 -3.33 -11.00
N VAL A 179 -10.40 -2.65 -11.96
CA VAL A 179 -10.96 -1.31 -11.77
C VAL A 179 -12.33 -1.42 -11.07
N PRO A 180 -12.61 -0.62 -10.01
CA PRO A 180 -13.93 -0.64 -9.40
C PRO A 180 -14.96 -0.23 -10.45
N LEU A 181 -15.80 -1.19 -10.87
CA LEU A 181 -16.96 -0.93 -11.70
C LEU A 181 -17.72 0.25 -11.06
N PRO A 182 -18.04 1.32 -11.82
CA PRO A 182 -19.07 2.24 -11.34
C PRO A 182 -20.28 1.37 -10.98
N ARG A 183 -20.95 1.68 -9.86
CA ARG A 183 -22.10 0.95 -9.27
C ARG A 183 -23.31 0.73 -10.22
N LEU A 184 -23.15 0.93 -11.52
CA LEU A 184 -24.13 0.85 -12.58
C LEU A 184 -24.34 -0.58 -13.13
N TRP A 185 -23.61 -1.59 -12.67
CA TRP A 185 -23.78 -2.98 -13.11
C TRP A 185 -24.46 -3.87 -12.04
N CYS A 186 -25.38 -3.29 -11.25
CA CYS A 186 -26.31 -4.04 -10.41
C CYS A 186 -27.67 -4.17 -11.10
N PHE A 187 -27.72 -4.72 -12.30
CA PHE A 187 -28.94 -5.23 -12.93
C PHE A 187 -28.49 -6.21 -14.00
N TRP A 188 -28.35 -7.49 -13.65
CA TRP A 188 -28.62 -8.68 -14.46
C TRP A 188 -28.47 -9.91 -13.56
#